data_AF-A0A9D8X886-F1
#
_entry.id   AF-A0A9D8X886-F1
#
_cell.length_a   1.000
_cell.length_b   1.000
_cell.length_c   1.000
_cell.angle_alpha   90.00
_cell.angle_beta   90.00
_cell.angle_gamma   90.00
#
_symmetry.space_group_name_H-M   'P 1'
#
loop_
_entity.id
_entity.type
_entity.pdbx_description
1 polymer ?
#
loop_
_entity_poly.entity_id
_entity_poly.type
_entity_poly.pdbx_seq_one_letter_code
_entity_poly.pdbx_strand_id
1 'polypeptide(L)' 'MKKYKCIVVKSQTYAKKAEKVLSLNGISSSVLHCKAGSVSGCGRCVKVEEKDVDRSVNILKKEGVILTGEIYGL' A
#
# COMPACT_ATOMS: atom_id res chain seq x y z
N MET A 1 -1.17 9.51 18.73
CA MET A 1 -2.02 8.61 17.92
C MET A 1 -1.24 8.23 16.67
N LYS A 2 -1.21 6.94 16.29
CA LYS A 2 -0.56 6.51 15.05
C LYS A 2 -1.48 6.82 13.87
N LYS A 3 -0.98 7.57 12.89
CA LYS A 3 -1.67 7.84 11.63
C LYS A 3 -1.27 6.80 10.58
N TYR A 4 -2.23 6.36 9.78
CA TYR A 4 -2.02 5.35 8.76
C TYR A 4 -2.39 5.88 7.38
N LYS A 5 -1.70 5.39 6.35
CA LYS A 5 -2.03 5.63 4.95
C LYS A 5 -2.23 4.30 4.23
N CYS A 6 -3.05 4.33 3.20
CA CYS A 6 -3.27 3.23 2.27
C CYS A 6 -2.61 3.55 0.94
N ILE A 7 -1.64 2.72 0.54
CA ILE A 7 -1.02 2.80 -0.79
C ILE A 7 -1.82 1.88 -1.72
N VAL A 8 -2.44 2.43 -2.76
CA VAL A 8 -3.25 1.64 -3.70
C VAL A 8 -2.38 0.97 -4.75
N VAL A 9 -2.68 -0.30 -5.01
CA VAL A 9 -1.95 -1.16 -5.95
C VAL A 9 -2.88 -1.73 -7.00
N LYS A 10 -2.32 -2.08 -8.16
CA LYS A 10 -3.11 -2.47 -9.34
C LYS A 10 -3.90 -3.78 -9.17
N SER A 11 -3.43 -4.72 -8.35
CA SER A 11 -4.05 -6.04 -8.21
C SER A 11 -3.82 -6.68 -6.84
N GLN A 12 -4.57 -7.76 -6.55
CA GLN A 12 -4.40 -8.54 -5.33
C GLN A 12 -3.01 -9.18 -5.23
N THR A 13 -2.44 -9.61 -6.36
CA THR A 13 -1.07 -10.14 -6.41
C THR A 13 -0.06 -9.10 -5.98
N TYR A 14 -0.20 -7.85 -6.45
CA TYR A 14 0.64 -6.75 -6.01
C TYR A 14 0.44 -6.40 -4.54
N ALA A 15 -0.77 -6.50 -4.00
CA ALA A 15 -1.03 -6.25 -2.59
C ALA A 15 -0.33 -7.28 -1.69
N LYS A 16 -0.44 -8.58 -2.02
CA LYS A 16 0.27 -9.65 -1.30
C LYS A 16 1.79 -9.52 -1.44
N LYS A 17 2.28 -9.19 -2.63
CA LYS A 17 3.72 -8.94 -2.85
C LYS A 17 4.20 -7.76 -2.02
N ALA A 18 3.45 -6.67 -2.01
CA ALA A 18 3.77 -5.47 -1.25
C ALA A 18 3.84 -5.74 0.26
N GLU A 19 2.85 -6.44 0.82
CA GLU A 19 2.87 -6.84 2.24
C GLU A 19 4.12 -7.66 2.59
N LYS A 20 4.45 -8.67 1.77
CA LYS A 20 5.64 -9.51 1.97
C LYS A 20 6.93 -8.68 1.89
N VAL A 21 7.06 -7.85 0.86
CA VAL A 21 8.24 -6.99 0.63
C VAL A 21 8.44 -6.01 1.79
N LEU A 22 7.37 -5.34 2.23
CA LEU A 22 7.43 -4.36 3.32
C LEU A 22 7.78 -5.04 4.64
N SER A 23 7.19 -6.21 4.91
CA SER A 23 7.51 -7.02 6.09
C SER A 23 8.99 -7.43 6.12
N LEU A 24 9.54 -7.89 4.99
CA LEU A 24 10.97 -8.22 4.85
C LEU A 24 11.89 -7.01 5.09
N ASN A 25 11.39 -5.80 4.90
CA ASN A 25 12.12 -4.55 5.14
C ASN A 25 11.85 -3.94 6.53
N GLY A 26 11.19 -4.70 7.43
CA GLY A 26 10.88 -4.26 8.79
C GLY A 26 9.73 -3.26 8.89
N ILE A 27 8.93 -3.11 7.83
CA ILE A 27 7.77 -2.21 7.79
C ILE A 27 6.50 -3.03 8.06
N SER A 28 5.83 -2.72 9.17
CA SER A 28 4.54 -3.31 9.50
C SER A 28 3.50 -2.83 8.49
N SER A 29 2.88 -3.78 7.78
CA SER A 29 1.88 -3.49 6.76
C SER A 29 0.75 -4.51 6.79
N SER A 30 -0.40 -4.15 6.22
CA SER A 30 -1.53 -5.08 6.07
C SER A 30 -2.29 -4.82 4.79
N VAL A 31 -2.65 -5.87 4.06
CA VAL A 31 -3.52 -5.73 2.89
C VAL A 31 -4.93 -5.34 3.34
N LEU A 32 -5.47 -4.29 2.72
CA LEU A 32 -6.84 -3.85 2.89
C LEU A 32 -7.58 -3.85 1.55
N HIS A 33 -8.89 -4.03 1.65
CA HIS A 33 -9.83 -3.72 0.60
C HIS A 33 -10.38 -2.33 0.84
N CYS A 34 -9.93 -1.35 0.05
CA CYS A 34 -10.58 -0.05 0.04
C CYS A 34 -11.69 -0.07 -1.01
N LYS A 35 -12.89 0.35 -0.61
CA LYS A 35 -13.81 0.95 -1.58
C LYS A 35 -13.15 2.26 -1.98
N ALA A 36 -12.49 2.30 -3.15
CA ALA A 36 -11.95 3.54 -3.67
C ALA A 36 -13.14 4.49 -3.84
N GLY A 37 -13.28 5.46 -2.94
CA GLY A 37 -14.30 6.48 -3.07
C GLY A 37 -14.06 7.19 -4.40
N SER A 38 -15.07 7.17 -5.26
CA SER A 38 -15.11 7.84 -6.58
C SER A 38 -14.38 7.16 -7.75
N VAL A 39 -13.58 6.11 -7.54
CA VAL A 39 -12.95 5.36 -8.64
C VAL A 39 -13.62 3.98 -8.73
N SER A 40 -14.37 3.75 -9.79
CA SER A 40 -15.07 2.49 -10.06
C SER A 40 -14.12 1.30 -10.02
N GLY A 41 -14.05 0.61 -8.86
CA GLY A 41 -13.26 -0.60 -8.68
C GLY A 41 -12.94 -0.90 -7.22
N CYS A 42 -12.97 -2.17 -6.84
CA CYS A 42 -12.43 -2.64 -5.56
C CYS A 42 -10.91 -2.43 -5.54
N GLY A 43 -10.46 -1.26 -5.10
CA GLY A 43 -9.04 -0.95 -4.93
C GLY A 43 -8.42 -1.85 -3.88
N ARG A 44 -7.38 -2.60 -4.27
CA ARG A 44 -6.53 -3.31 -3.31
C ARG A 44 -5.47 -2.33 -2.83
N CYS A 45 -5.29 -2.22 -1.52
CA CYS A 45 -4.32 -1.31 -0.95
C CYS A 45 -3.53 -1.99 0.17
N VAL A 46 -2.41 -1.37 0.52
CA VAL A 46 -1.58 -1.77 1.65
C VAL A 46 -1.54 -0.64 2.66
N LYS A 47 -1.97 -0.93 3.88
CA LYS A 47 -1.92 -0.02 5.01
C LYS A 47 -0.50 0.02 5.56
N VAL A 48 0.04 1.22 5.76
CA VAL A 48 1.32 1.48 6.40
C VAL A 48 1.20 2.66 7.39
N GLU A 49 2.10 2.75 8.38
CA GLU A 49 2.19 3.95 9.22
C GLU A 49 2.59 5.16 8.36
N GLU A 50 2.04 6.35 8.64
CA GLU A 50 2.27 7.56 7.84
C GLU A 50 3.76 7.90 7.70
N LYS A 51 4.54 7.70 8.76
CA LYS A 51 6.00 7.91 8.78
C LYS A 51 6.77 7.00 7.82
N ASP A 52 6.20 5.84 7.48
CA ASP A 52 6.85 4.82 6.66
C ASP A 52 6.39 4.88 5.20
N VAL A 53 5.53 5.84 4.82
CA VAL A 53 4.93 5.92 3.48
C VAL A 53 5.98 6.12 2.40
N ASP A 54 6.82 7.14 2.50
CA ASP A 54 7.84 7.43 1.48
C ASP A 54 8.82 6.28 1.32
N ARG A 55 9.24 5.69 2.46
CA ARG A 55 10.10 4.51 2.48
C ARG A 55 9.42 3.32 1.82
N SER A 56 8.14 3.09 2.12
CA SER A 56 7.34 2.00 1.54
C SER A 56 7.19 2.16 0.04
N VAL A 57 6.82 3.36 -0.44
CA VAL A 57 6.67 3.66 -1.87
C VAL A 57 7.98 3.39 -2.61
N ASN A 58 9.12 3.82 -2.06
CA ASN A 58 10.42 3.60 -2.68
C ASN A 58 10.80 2.11 -2.76
N ILE A 59 10.59 1.35 -1.69
CA ILE A 59 10.84 -0.10 -1.68
C ILE A 59 9.93 -0.79 -2.70
N LEU A 60 8.64 -0.49 -2.69
CA LEU A 60 7.66 -1.09 -3.59
C LEU A 60 7.99 -0.83 -5.07
N LYS A 61 8.39 0.40 -5.41
CA LYS A 61 8.83 0.75 -6.77
C LYS A 61 10.09 -0.04 -7.18
N LYS A 62 11.10 -0.12 -6.30
CA LYS A 62 12.34 -0.88 -6.56
C LYS A 62 12.07 -2.37 -6.79
N GLU A 63 11.12 -2.93 -6.07
CA GLU A 63 10.71 -4.34 -6.18
C GLU A 63 9.71 -4.61 -7.33
N GLY A 64 9.42 -3.60 -8.16
CA GLY A 64 8.54 -3.74 -9.32
C GLY A 64 7.07 -3.91 -8.96
N VAL A 65 6.61 -3.39 -7.82
CA VAL A 65 5.19 -3.33 -7.46
C VAL A 65 4.55 -2.12 -8.14
N ILE A 66 3.52 -2.37 -8.95
CA ILE A 66 2.81 -1.31 -9.68
C ILE A 66 1.78 -0.65 -8.74
N LEU A 67 2.08 0.58 -8.36
CA LEU A 67 1.19 1.47 -7.62
C LEU A 67 0.24 2.17 -8.60
N THR A 68 -1.00 2.46 -8.18
CA THR A 68 -1.93 3.25 -9.02
C THR A 68 -1.72 4.76 -8.87
N GLY A 69 -0.81 5.17 -7.98
CA GLY A 69 -0.50 6.59 -7.72
C GLY A 69 -1.35 7.21 -6.61
N GLU A 70 -2.40 6.52 -6.15
CA GLU A 70 -3.30 7.03 -5.13
C GLU A 70 -2.86 6.56 -3.73
N ILE A 71 -2.70 7.53 -2.81
CA ILE A 71 -2.41 7.28 -1.40
C ILE A 71 -3.50 7.94 -0.57
N TYR A 72 -4.25 7.15 0.19
CA TYR A 72 -5.38 7.62 0.99
C TYR A 72 -5.01 7.69 2.48
N GLY A 73 -5.51 8.69 3.20
CA GLY A 73 -5.50 8.68 4.66
C GLY A 73 -6.58 7.74 5.20
N LEU A 74 -6.24 6.97 6.24
CA LEU A 74 -7.22 6.24 7.06
C LEU A 74 -7.58 7.05 8.31
#